data_AF-A0A3C2D8X5-F1
#
_entry.id   AF-A0A3C2D8X5-F1
#
_cell.length_a   1.000
_cell.length_b   1.000
_cell.length_c   1.000
_cell.angle_alpha   90.00
_cell.angle_beta   90.00
_cell.angle_gamma   90.00
#
_symmetry.space_group_name_H-M   'P 1'
#
loop_
_entity.id
_entity.type
_entity.pdbx_description
1 polymer ?
#
loop_
_entity_poly.entity_id
_entity_poly.type
_entity_poly.pdbx_seq_one_letter_code
_entity_poly.pdbx_strand_id
1 'polypeptide(L)'
;MRLIILILTCIFSGNLFSQELAEWRGPNRSGIYSDQNLLKSWPEGGPQLLLELKEIGNGYSSPVFYKNTIFVTGRKDTLDVVSSYNLKGKKNWETVYGLAWARTYPETRCTPTIENNLIYLVSGMGEVACVDAVSGKLIWTVDANSNYKGEPHKWGISESVAVSDNVVFYVTGGEETSVVALSKTEGKLIWKTRSLGGTRAYASSVIIEKAGLKLLLAQTAKDLLAINIENGDIIWSFNLVQYHTGQSGIGANTNTPLYYNSEILIISGYDHPAIMLSLAADGRSVTLKWTNPDFDNHIGGAVKVGNYVFGSNWTNNTNGNWICVDWNSGKTMYETKWFNKGPIISADGMLYCQEEKSGHLALVKPNPEKFELVSSFKIEKGTGPHWSHPAIFDGKLFVRHGESLMVYNLKKSSE
;
A
#
# COMPACT_ATOMS: atom_id res chain seq x y z
N MET A 1 14.63 -37.29 57.04
CA MET A 1 15.47 -36.33 56.31
C MET A 1 14.89 -36.18 54.91
N ARG A 2 14.03 -35.18 54.66
CA ARG A 2 13.45 -34.90 53.33
C ARG A 2 14.02 -33.58 52.85
N LEU A 3 14.83 -33.64 51.79
CA LEU A 3 15.48 -32.51 51.15
C LEU A 3 14.49 -31.89 50.16
N ILE A 4 14.10 -30.63 50.37
CA ILE A 4 13.30 -29.84 49.43
C ILE A 4 14.28 -29.10 48.51
N ILE A 5 14.31 -29.46 47.23
CA ILE A 5 15.08 -28.76 46.20
C ILE A 5 14.18 -27.68 45.62
N LEU A 6 14.53 -26.41 45.86
CA LEU A 6 13.88 -25.25 45.29
C LEU A 6 14.49 -24.99 43.91
N ILE A 7 13.74 -25.22 42.83
CA ILE A 7 14.16 -24.90 41.46
C ILE A 7 13.84 -23.42 41.22
N LEU A 8 14.88 -22.60 41.07
CA LEU A 8 14.77 -21.19 40.72
C LEU A 8 14.63 -21.07 39.20
N THR A 9 13.43 -20.80 38.70
CA THR A 9 13.18 -20.54 37.28
C THR A 9 13.53 -19.08 36.97
N CYS A 10 14.72 -18.85 36.37
CA CYS A 10 15.07 -17.55 35.80
C CYS A 10 14.21 -17.28 34.56
N ILE A 11 13.19 -16.43 34.71
CA ILE A 11 12.41 -15.90 33.59
C ILE A 11 13.29 -14.84 32.91
N PHE A 12 13.95 -15.22 31.81
CA PHE A 12 14.54 -14.26 30.89
C PHE A 12 13.40 -13.52 30.18
N SER A 13 13.05 -12.34 30.69
CA SER A 13 12.26 -11.36 29.95
C SER A 13 13.13 -10.76 28.85
N GLY A 14 13.21 -11.47 27.71
CA GLY A 14 13.69 -10.87 26.48
C GLY A 14 12.76 -9.70 26.15
N ASN A 15 13.31 -8.48 26.12
CA ASN A 15 12.66 -7.41 25.39
C ASN A 15 12.63 -7.85 23.93
N LEU A 16 11.50 -8.40 23.49
CA LEU A 16 11.17 -8.47 22.07
C LEU A 16 11.17 -7.02 21.62
N PHE A 17 12.27 -6.59 20.96
CA PHE A 17 12.22 -5.40 20.14
C PHE A 17 11.11 -5.66 19.13
N SER A 18 9.96 -5.04 19.34
CA SER A 18 8.92 -5.00 18.33
C SER A 18 9.58 -4.48 17.06
N GLN A 19 9.55 -5.28 15.99
CA GLN A 19 10.03 -4.86 14.70
C GLN A 19 9.18 -3.65 14.29
N GLU A 20 9.78 -2.45 14.34
CA GLU A 20 9.08 -1.21 13.98
C GLU A 20 9.07 -1.11 12.45
N LEU A 21 7.98 -1.56 11.83
CA LEU A 21 7.73 -1.49 10.40
C LEU A 21 6.74 -0.35 10.11
N ALA A 22 7.12 0.54 9.19
CA ALA A 22 6.24 1.54 8.62
C ALA A 22 6.21 1.36 7.09
N GLU A 23 5.02 1.19 6.52
CA GLU A 23 4.88 0.77 5.12
C GLU A 23 3.61 1.31 4.45
N TRP A 24 3.51 1.06 3.14
CA TRP A 24 2.35 1.35 2.30
C TRP A 24 1.04 0.92 2.95
N ARG A 25 0.05 1.83 3.00
CA ARG A 25 -1.29 1.60 3.58
C ARG A 25 -1.29 1.17 5.05
N GLY A 26 -0.24 1.48 5.81
CA GLY A 26 -0.17 1.19 7.23
C GLY A 26 -0.02 -0.32 7.53
N PRO A 27 -0.33 -0.76 8.76
CA PRO A 27 -0.08 -2.13 9.19
C PRO A 27 -0.70 -3.18 8.26
N ASN A 28 0.12 -4.18 7.88
CA ASN A 28 -0.25 -5.28 6.99
C ASN A 28 -0.77 -4.81 5.62
N ARG A 29 -0.46 -3.57 5.20
CA ARG A 29 -0.90 -2.95 3.95
C ARG A 29 -2.42 -2.89 3.76
N SER A 30 -3.16 -2.96 4.87
CA SER A 30 -4.62 -3.09 4.90
C SER A 30 -5.37 -1.80 4.60
N GLY A 31 -4.73 -0.65 4.81
CA GLY A 31 -5.38 0.67 4.82
C GLY A 31 -6.13 0.95 6.12
N ILE A 32 -5.98 0.11 7.14
CA ILE A 32 -6.60 0.26 8.46
C ILE A 32 -5.51 0.67 9.46
N TYR A 33 -5.61 1.88 9.97
CA TYR A 33 -4.68 2.45 10.94
C TYR A 33 -5.20 2.21 12.37
N SER A 34 -4.26 1.98 13.30
CA SER A 34 -4.55 1.57 14.68
C SER A 34 -4.93 2.72 15.61
N ASP A 35 -4.72 3.97 15.18
CA ASP A 35 -5.07 5.17 15.92
C ASP A 35 -6.51 5.15 16.45
N GLN A 36 -6.69 5.64 17.67
CA GLN A 36 -7.96 5.70 18.41
C GLN A 36 -8.19 7.12 18.95
N ASN A 37 -9.38 7.38 19.50
CA ASN A 37 -9.77 8.67 20.08
C ASN A 37 -9.69 9.85 19.09
N LEU A 38 -10.01 9.55 17.83
CA LEU A 38 -10.04 10.50 16.74
C LEU A 38 -11.37 11.27 16.71
N LEU A 39 -11.35 12.45 16.09
CA LEU A 39 -12.54 13.23 15.78
C LEU A 39 -13.54 12.37 14.97
N LYS A 40 -14.80 12.37 15.41
CA LYS A 40 -15.92 11.66 14.73
C LYS A 40 -16.72 12.55 13.79
N SER A 41 -16.42 13.84 13.78
CA SER A 41 -16.93 14.83 12.84
C SER A 41 -15.88 15.95 12.73
N TRP A 42 -15.89 16.66 11.61
CA TRP A 42 -15.02 17.81 11.38
C TRP A 42 -15.84 19.09 11.23
N PRO A 43 -15.28 20.26 11.56
CA PRO A 43 -15.81 21.56 11.13
C PRO A 43 -15.90 21.65 9.60
N GLU A 44 -16.66 22.64 9.10
CA GLU A 44 -16.84 22.88 7.65
C GLU A 44 -15.50 23.09 6.91
N GLY A 45 -14.55 23.78 7.54
CA GLY A 45 -13.19 23.97 7.01
C GLY A 45 -12.25 22.77 7.17
N GLY A 46 -12.74 21.65 7.70
CA GLY A 46 -11.94 20.49 8.07
C GLY A 46 -11.32 20.57 9.47
N PRO A 47 -10.57 19.53 9.87
CA PRO A 47 -9.80 19.57 11.12
C PRO A 47 -8.70 20.64 11.07
N GLN A 48 -8.15 21.00 12.23
CA GLN A 48 -7.09 22.00 12.33
C GLN A 48 -5.87 21.59 11.49
N LEU A 49 -5.47 22.43 10.54
CA LEU A 49 -4.19 22.29 9.82
C LEU A 49 -3.04 22.61 10.78
N LEU A 50 -2.14 21.64 10.98
CA LEU A 50 -0.97 21.74 11.84
C LEU A 50 0.30 22.11 11.07
N LEU A 51 0.44 21.57 9.85
CA LEU A 51 1.65 21.70 9.05
C LEU A 51 1.31 21.64 7.56
N GLU A 52 1.97 22.47 6.78
CA GLU A 52 2.01 22.40 5.32
C GLU A 52 3.47 22.31 4.88
N LEU A 53 3.83 21.22 4.18
CA LEU A 53 5.09 21.12 3.45
C LEU A 53 4.84 21.43 1.98
N LYS A 54 5.81 22.09 1.36
CA LYS A 54 5.87 22.39 -0.06
C LYS A 54 7.18 21.86 -0.63
N GLU A 55 7.24 21.72 -1.95
CA GLU A 55 8.46 21.31 -2.66
C GLU A 55 9.01 19.95 -2.19
N ILE A 56 8.11 19.05 -1.79
CA ILE A 56 8.46 17.67 -1.39
C ILE A 56 8.76 16.75 -2.59
N GLY A 57 8.83 17.33 -3.79
CA GLY A 57 8.87 16.62 -5.07
C GLY A 57 7.48 16.16 -5.52
N ASN A 58 7.28 16.09 -6.83
CA ASN A 58 5.98 15.77 -7.40
C ASN A 58 5.71 14.25 -7.31
N GLY A 59 4.52 13.83 -6.92
CA GLY A 59 4.27 12.41 -6.63
C GLY A 59 2.87 12.09 -6.15
N TYR A 60 2.60 10.78 -6.18
CA TYR A 60 1.39 10.14 -5.69
C TYR A 60 1.67 9.17 -4.54
N SER A 61 2.94 8.91 -4.18
CA SER A 61 3.29 8.06 -3.03
C SER A 61 2.76 8.61 -1.71
N SER A 62 2.32 7.73 -0.83
CA SER A 62 1.85 8.10 0.51
C SER A 62 3.00 8.61 1.39
N PRO A 63 2.74 9.58 2.27
CA PRO A 63 3.67 9.91 3.34
C PRO A 63 3.74 8.76 4.34
N VAL A 64 4.94 8.46 4.83
CA VAL A 64 5.17 7.45 5.87
C VAL A 64 5.71 8.12 7.11
N PHE A 65 5.23 7.70 8.26
CA PHE A 65 5.69 8.20 9.54
C PHE A 65 6.45 7.13 10.30
N TYR A 66 7.63 7.47 10.79
CA TYR A 66 8.46 6.57 11.58
C TYR A 66 9.27 7.38 12.59
N LYS A 67 9.21 7.00 13.88
CA LYS A 67 9.93 7.64 15.00
C LYS A 67 9.94 9.19 14.95
N ASN A 68 8.76 9.81 14.96
CA ASN A 68 8.61 11.28 14.94
C ASN A 68 9.14 11.99 13.68
N THR A 69 9.30 11.25 12.59
CA THR A 69 9.84 11.75 11.32
C THR A 69 8.90 11.39 10.18
N ILE A 70 8.66 12.36 9.32
CA ILE A 70 7.88 12.23 8.09
C ILE A 70 8.86 11.87 6.98
N PHE A 71 8.57 10.79 6.26
CA PHE A 71 9.28 10.35 5.08
C PHE A 71 8.35 10.42 3.88
N VAL A 72 8.84 10.98 2.78
CA VAL A 72 8.06 11.09 1.56
C VAL A 72 8.98 11.04 0.34
N THR A 73 8.55 10.30 -0.67
CA THR A 73 9.21 10.17 -1.96
C THR A 73 8.64 11.18 -2.95
N GLY A 74 9.41 11.63 -3.93
CA GLY A 74 8.94 12.61 -4.91
C GLY A 74 9.89 12.74 -6.08
N ARG A 75 9.37 13.25 -7.18
CA ARG A 75 10.13 13.47 -8.41
C ARG A 75 10.67 14.88 -8.42
N LYS A 76 11.96 15.02 -8.71
CA LYS A 76 12.63 16.29 -9.00
C LYS A 76 13.38 16.15 -10.31
N ASP A 77 12.97 16.92 -11.31
CA ASP A 77 13.44 16.78 -12.68
C ASP A 77 13.30 15.32 -13.18
N THR A 78 14.41 14.64 -13.45
CA THR A 78 14.43 13.25 -13.92
C THR A 78 14.70 12.23 -12.81
N LEU A 79 14.77 12.67 -11.55
CA LEU A 79 15.22 11.88 -10.42
C LEU A 79 14.08 11.60 -9.46
N ASP A 80 14.06 10.40 -8.90
CA ASP A 80 13.29 10.09 -7.71
C ASP A 80 14.13 10.37 -6.46
N VAL A 81 13.54 11.11 -5.53
CA VAL A 81 14.14 11.46 -4.23
C VAL A 81 13.29 10.98 -3.08
N VAL A 82 13.93 10.63 -1.97
CA VAL A 82 13.28 10.44 -0.67
C VAL A 82 13.73 11.56 0.26
N SER A 83 12.80 12.16 0.98
CA SER A 83 13.05 13.28 1.90
C SER A 83 12.55 12.96 3.30
N SER A 84 13.30 13.43 4.29
CA SER A 84 12.94 13.36 5.71
C SER A 84 12.60 14.75 6.24
N TYR A 85 11.51 14.87 7.00
CA TYR A 85 11.10 16.09 7.69
C TYR A 85 10.76 15.80 9.14
N ASN A 86 11.08 16.74 10.03
CA ASN A 86 10.55 16.67 11.39
C ASN A 86 9.09 17.18 11.47
N LEU A 87 8.46 17.00 12.62
CA LEU A 87 7.07 17.43 12.87
C LEU A 87 6.84 18.96 12.80
N LYS A 88 7.90 19.76 12.78
CA LYS A 88 7.83 21.22 12.55
C LYS A 88 8.00 21.59 11.07
N GLY A 89 8.15 20.60 10.20
CA GLY A 89 8.34 20.75 8.77
C GLY A 89 9.73 21.14 8.31
N LYS A 90 10.74 21.11 9.19
CA LYS A 90 12.12 21.29 8.77
C LYS A 90 12.60 20.01 8.08
N LYS A 91 13.11 20.14 6.86
CA LYS A 91 13.80 19.07 6.14
C LYS A 91 15.08 18.69 6.89
N ASN A 92 15.26 17.41 7.17
CA ASN A 92 16.47 16.87 7.79
C ASN A 92 17.51 16.54 6.72
N TRP A 93 17.08 15.83 5.66
CA TRP A 93 17.92 15.40 4.54
C TRP A 93 17.03 15.04 3.34
N GLU A 94 17.66 14.91 2.17
CA GLU A 94 17.05 14.44 0.92
C GLU A 94 18.06 13.63 0.13
N THR A 95 17.63 12.51 -0.46
CA THR A 95 18.50 11.53 -1.11
C THR A 95 17.90 11.08 -2.43
N VAL A 96 18.68 11.21 -3.50
CA VAL A 96 18.37 10.62 -4.81
C VAL A 96 18.58 9.11 -4.73
N TYR A 97 17.60 8.32 -5.18
CA TYR A 97 17.68 6.87 -5.13
C TYR A 97 17.48 6.16 -6.48
N GLY A 98 17.21 6.92 -7.55
CA GLY A 98 17.16 6.39 -8.91
C GLY A 98 16.51 7.36 -9.89
N LEU A 99 16.37 6.91 -11.13
CA LEU A 99 15.67 7.65 -12.17
C LEU A 99 14.16 7.53 -12.01
N ALA A 100 13.48 8.67 -12.12
CA ALA A 100 12.03 8.71 -12.19
C ALA A 100 11.53 8.17 -13.54
N TRP A 101 10.26 7.78 -13.59
CA TRP A 101 9.63 7.34 -14.83
C TRP A 101 9.61 8.49 -15.86
N ALA A 102 9.97 8.18 -17.11
CA ALA A 102 10.16 9.20 -18.15
C ALA A 102 8.95 9.38 -19.10
N ARG A 103 7.85 8.64 -18.89
CA ARG A 103 6.66 8.70 -19.77
C ARG A 103 5.46 9.31 -19.05
N THR A 104 4.25 8.91 -19.44
CA THR A 104 3.00 9.44 -18.87
C THR A 104 2.93 9.24 -17.36
N TYR A 105 2.42 10.28 -16.69
CA TYR A 105 2.37 10.36 -15.22
C TYR A 105 3.75 10.15 -14.57
N PRO A 106 4.79 10.89 -14.97
CA PRO A 106 6.17 10.60 -14.58
C PRO A 106 6.44 10.70 -13.07
N GLU A 107 5.53 11.30 -12.30
CA GLU A 107 5.61 11.53 -10.87
C GLU A 107 5.79 10.23 -10.05
N THR A 108 6.55 10.33 -8.95
CA THR A 108 6.89 9.19 -8.08
C THR A 108 5.67 8.59 -7.39
N ARG A 109 5.57 7.26 -7.34
CA ARG A 109 4.35 6.57 -6.86
C ARG A 109 4.61 5.53 -5.78
N CYS A 110 5.82 4.98 -5.74
CA CYS A 110 6.25 4.01 -4.75
C CYS A 110 6.38 4.65 -3.37
N THR A 111 5.78 4.05 -2.35
CA THR A 111 5.84 4.54 -0.97
C THR A 111 7.04 3.89 -0.25
N PRO A 112 7.82 4.66 0.55
CA PRO A 112 8.95 4.09 1.28
C PRO A 112 8.50 3.01 2.26
N THR A 113 9.28 1.92 2.38
CA THR A 113 9.10 0.93 3.43
C THR A 113 10.25 1.06 4.42
N ILE A 114 9.94 1.29 5.69
CA ILE A 114 10.94 1.59 6.72
C ILE A 114 10.89 0.50 7.78
N GLU A 115 12.04 -0.11 8.04
CA GLU A 115 12.19 -1.10 9.09
C GLU A 115 13.56 -0.94 9.75
N ASN A 116 13.60 -0.92 11.08
CA ASN A 116 14.86 -0.87 11.83
C ASN A 116 15.82 0.25 11.40
N ASN A 117 15.26 1.43 11.11
CA ASN A 117 15.96 2.63 10.60
C ASN A 117 16.55 2.49 9.19
N LEU A 118 16.14 1.50 8.40
CA LEU A 118 16.48 1.39 6.98
C LEU A 118 15.24 1.65 6.13
N ILE A 119 15.40 2.44 5.07
CA ILE A 119 14.34 2.76 4.11
C ILE A 119 14.62 1.98 2.82
N TYR A 120 13.65 1.20 2.39
CA TYR A 120 13.67 0.43 1.14
C TYR A 120 12.74 1.06 0.12
N LEU A 121 13.25 1.23 -1.10
CA LEU A 121 12.66 2.06 -2.15
C LEU A 121 12.77 1.38 -3.51
N VAL A 122 11.87 1.77 -4.42
CA VAL A 122 11.91 1.44 -5.84
C VAL A 122 11.67 2.70 -6.64
N SER A 123 12.57 3.01 -7.59
CA SER A 123 12.42 4.15 -8.49
C SER A 123 11.42 3.85 -9.61
N GLY A 124 11.02 4.90 -10.35
CA GLY A 124 10.19 4.78 -11.53
C GLY A 124 10.81 3.98 -12.68
N MET A 125 12.14 3.81 -12.69
CA MET A 125 12.87 2.97 -13.63
C MET A 125 13.29 1.59 -13.07
N GLY A 126 13.06 1.36 -11.77
CA GLY A 126 13.19 0.05 -11.14
C GLY A 126 14.54 -0.23 -10.48
N GLU A 127 15.26 0.83 -10.10
CA GLU A 127 16.34 0.76 -9.13
C GLU A 127 15.74 0.49 -7.73
N VAL A 128 16.15 -0.62 -7.11
CA VAL A 128 15.83 -0.93 -5.71
C VAL A 128 16.95 -0.37 -4.85
N ALA A 129 16.61 0.43 -3.84
CA ALA A 129 17.60 1.11 -3.01
C ALA A 129 17.34 0.91 -1.52
N CYS A 130 18.41 1.03 -0.74
CA CYS A 130 18.36 1.13 0.72
C CYS A 130 19.06 2.41 1.19
N VAL A 131 18.37 3.16 2.04
CA VAL A 131 18.83 4.44 2.60
C VAL A 131 18.74 4.37 4.12
N ASP A 132 19.75 4.89 4.81
CA ASP A 132 19.71 5.06 6.27
C ASP A 132 18.69 6.14 6.66
N ALA A 133 17.71 5.78 7.48
CA ALA A 133 16.58 6.66 7.81
C ALA A 133 16.97 7.88 8.67
N VAL A 134 18.12 7.82 9.36
CA VAL A 134 18.57 8.88 10.26
C VAL A 134 19.39 9.91 9.50
N SER A 135 20.39 9.46 8.76
CA SER A 135 21.37 10.31 8.05
C SER A 135 20.99 10.62 6.60
N GLY A 136 20.10 9.84 5.99
CA GLY A 136 19.79 9.91 4.56
C GLY A 136 20.87 9.28 3.68
N LYS A 137 21.89 8.62 4.25
CA LYS A 137 22.96 8.02 3.44
C LYS A 137 22.41 6.86 2.61
N LEU A 138 22.62 6.91 1.29
CA LEU A 138 22.42 5.76 0.41
C LEU A 138 23.39 4.64 0.81
N ILE A 139 22.86 3.48 1.17
CA ILE A 139 23.64 2.31 1.61
C ILE A 139 23.97 1.43 0.41
N TRP A 140 22.96 1.07 -0.37
CA TRP A 140 23.12 0.31 -1.60
C TRP A 140 22.01 0.64 -2.59
N THR A 141 22.27 0.40 -3.87
CA THR A 141 21.29 0.47 -4.95
C THR A 141 21.58 -0.64 -5.96
N VAL A 142 20.52 -1.19 -6.55
CA VAL A 142 20.58 -2.24 -7.56
C VAL A 142 19.58 -1.90 -8.65
N ASP A 143 20.03 -1.83 -9.90
CA ASP A 143 19.14 -1.78 -11.07
C ASP A 143 18.49 -3.15 -11.28
N ALA A 144 17.54 -3.48 -10.41
CA ALA A 144 16.92 -4.79 -10.37
C ALA A 144 16.05 -5.02 -11.61
N ASN A 145 15.46 -3.97 -12.18
CA ASN A 145 14.72 -4.12 -13.43
C ASN A 145 15.64 -4.57 -14.58
N SER A 146 16.76 -3.88 -14.82
CA SER A 146 17.67 -4.26 -15.91
C SER A 146 18.38 -5.59 -15.65
N ASN A 147 18.91 -5.77 -14.43
CA ASN A 147 19.73 -6.94 -14.08
C ASN A 147 18.95 -8.25 -14.16
N TYR A 148 17.64 -8.22 -13.91
CA TYR A 148 16.79 -9.42 -13.90
C TYR A 148 15.74 -9.44 -15.01
N LYS A 149 15.97 -8.65 -16.06
CA LYS A 149 15.11 -8.56 -17.27
C LYS A 149 13.65 -8.28 -16.96
N GLY A 150 13.43 -7.39 -15.99
CA GLY A 150 12.13 -6.86 -15.64
C GLY A 150 11.48 -6.12 -16.81
N GLU A 151 10.21 -6.39 -17.04
CA GLU A 151 9.42 -5.75 -18.07
C GLU A 151 8.48 -4.71 -17.43
N PRO A 152 8.80 -3.40 -17.53
CA PRO A 152 7.96 -2.36 -16.96
C PRO A 152 6.64 -2.30 -17.71
N HIS A 153 5.55 -2.12 -16.98
CA HIS A 153 4.26 -1.85 -17.61
C HIS A 153 4.27 -0.44 -18.23
N LYS A 154 3.43 -0.20 -19.25
CA LYS A 154 3.44 1.03 -20.08
C LYS A 154 3.28 2.36 -19.32
N TRP A 155 2.76 2.32 -18.09
CA TRP A 155 2.65 3.47 -17.20
C TRP A 155 3.70 3.47 -16.08
N GLY A 156 4.78 2.69 -16.13
CA GLY A 156 5.86 2.71 -15.14
C GLY A 156 5.61 1.81 -13.91
N ILE A 157 6.21 2.17 -12.79
CA ILE A 157 6.29 1.35 -11.57
C ILE A 157 5.57 2.05 -10.42
N SER A 158 4.79 1.28 -9.63
CA SER A 158 4.06 1.80 -8.47
C SER A 158 4.08 0.84 -7.26
N GLU A 159 4.98 -0.14 -7.26
CA GLU A 159 5.14 -1.07 -6.15
C GLU A 159 5.89 -0.40 -4.98
N SER A 160 5.35 -0.55 -3.77
CA SER A 160 6.08 -0.33 -2.53
C SER A 160 6.62 -1.68 -2.06
N VAL A 161 7.94 -1.83 -1.97
CA VAL A 161 8.58 -3.14 -1.72
C VAL A 161 8.10 -3.79 -0.44
N ALA A 162 7.87 -5.10 -0.48
CA ALA A 162 7.63 -5.87 0.74
C ALA A 162 8.97 -6.25 1.39
N VAL A 163 8.99 -6.30 2.71
CA VAL A 163 10.18 -6.69 3.47
C VAL A 163 9.80 -7.75 4.51
N SER A 164 10.66 -8.75 4.67
CA SER A 164 10.51 -9.77 5.71
C SER A 164 11.86 -10.35 6.04
N ASP A 165 12.08 -10.74 7.30
CA ASP A 165 13.33 -11.33 7.76
C ASP A 165 14.53 -10.49 7.27
N ASN A 166 15.46 -11.06 6.50
CA ASN A 166 16.62 -10.35 5.91
C ASN A 166 16.43 -9.96 4.43
N VAL A 167 15.19 -9.90 3.93
CA VAL A 167 14.88 -9.84 2.50
C VAL A 167 14.02 -8.62 2.13
N VAL A 168 14.33 -8.02 0.98
CA VAL A 168 13.50 -7.07 0.23
C VAL A 168 12.99 -7.77 -1.02
N PHE A 169 11.67 -7.80 -1.22
CA PHE A 169 11.04 -8.41 -2.39
C PHE A 169 10.71 -7.35 -3.43
N TYR A 170 11.01 -7.66 -4.69
CA TYR A 170 10.75 -6.79 -5.82
C TYR A 170 10.16 -7.58 -6.99
N VAL A 171 8.99 -7.14 -7.49
CA VAL A 171 8.33 -7.74 -8.64
C VAL A 171 8.96 -7.19 -9.91
N THR A 172 9.77 -7.99 -10.58
CA THR A 172 10.37 -7.64 -11.88
C THR A 172 9.34 -7.73 -12.99
N GLY A 173 8.50 -8.79 -12.97
CA GLY A 173 7.76 -9.23 -14.15
C GLY A 173 8.67 -9.52 -15.36
N GLY A 174 8.07 -9.82 -16.51
CA GLY A 174 8.79 -10.12 -17.74
C GLY A 174 9.12 -11.61 -17.91
N GLU A 175 9.76 -11.95 -19.02
CA GLU A 175 9.84 -13.34 -19.51
C GLU A 175 10.91 -14.21 -18.80
N GLU A 176 11.84 -13.62 -18.02
CA GLU A 176 12.88 -14.40 -17.32
C GLU A 176 12.63 -14.59 -15.82
N THR A 177 12.11 -13.56 -15.15
CA THR A 177 11.97 -13.55 -13.68
C THR A 177 10.66 -12.85 -13.30
N SER A 178 9.84 -13.43 -12.42
CA SER A 178 8.65 -12.73 -11.92
C SER A 178 8.94 -11.90 -10.67
N VAL A 179 9.71 -12.45 -9.73
CA VAL A 179 10.07 -11.78 -8.46
C VAL A 179 11.52 -12.10 -8.09
N VAL A 180 12.20 -11.13 -7.50
CA VAL A 180 13.51 -11.31 -6.86
C VAL A 180 13.45 -11.00 -5.37
N ALA A 181 14.27 -11.73 -4.62
CA ALA A 181 14.60 -11.45 -3.23
C ALA A 181 16.01 -10.91 -3.13
N LEU A 182 16.15 -9.72 -2.57
CA LEU A 182 17.43 -9.05 -2.35
C LEU A 182 17.73 -8.99 -0.86
N SER A 183 18.99 -9.11 -0.48
CA SER A 183 19.44 -8.89 0.89
C SER A 183 19.15 -7.45 1.34
N LYS A 184 18.54 -7.29 2.52
CA LYS A 184 18.30 -6.00 3.15
C LYS A 184 19.58 -5.19 3.40
N THR A 185 20.70 -5.86 3.65
CA THR A 185 21.96 -5.20 4.05
C THR A 185 22.84 -4.81 2.87
N GLU A 186 22.76 -5.55 1.76
CA GLU A 186 23.72 -5.42 0.66
C GLU A 186 23.07 -5.30 -0.74
N GLY A 187 21.76 -5.53 -0.86
CA GLY A 187 21.06 -5.56 -2.15
C GLY A 187 21.41 -6.78 -3.02
N LYS A 188 22.26 -7.71 -2.55
CA LYS A 188 22.63 -8.92 -3.30
C LYS A 188 21.44 -9.86 -3.48
N LEU A 189 21.39 -10.53 -4.63
CA LEU A 189 20.41 -11.57 -4.90
C LEU A 189 20.51 -12.70 -3.87
N ILE A 190 19.37 -13.07 -3.29
CA ILE A 190 19.22 -14.27 -2.46
C ILE A 190 18.61 -15.38 -3.31
N TRP A 191 17.45 -15.10 -3.92
CA TRP A 191 16.79 -15.99 -4.85
C TRP A 191 16.02 -15.18 -5.90
N LYS A 192 15.69 -15.83 -7.01
CA LYS A 192 14.75 -15.33 -8.00
C LYS A 192 13.79 -16.43 -8.41
N THR A 193 12.54 -16.09 -8.69
CA THR A 193 11.59 -17.07 -9.22
C THR A 193 11.88 -17.36 -10.69
N ARG A 194 11.41 -18.51 -11.19
CA ARG A 194 11.13 -18.64 -12.63
C ARG A 194 10.07 -17.62 -13.06
N SER A 195 10.01 -17.30 -14.35
CA SER A 195 8.93 -16.50 -14.91
C SER A 195 7.65 -17.32 -15.17
N LEU A 196 6.49 -16.69 -14.97
CA LEU A 196 5.20 -17.11 -15.53
C LEU A 196 4.76 -16.26 -16.74
N GLY A 197 5.64 -15.39 -17.22
CA GLY A 197 5.42 -14.41 -18.27
C GLY A 197 4.62 -13.20 -17.81
N GLY A 198 4.45 -12.25 -18.73
CA GLY A 198 3.68 -11.03 -18.49
C GLY A 198 4.46 -9.95 -17.75
N THR A 199 4.13 -8.70 -18.07
CA THR A 199 4.79 -7.52 -17.47
C THR A 199 4.49 -7.42 -15.97
N ARG A 200 5.19 -6.54 -15.28
CA ARG A 200 4.86 -6.25 -13.88
C ARG A 200 3.45 -5.65 -13.70
N ALA A 201 2.90 -5.76 -12.50
CA ALA A 201 1.71 -5.03 -12.08
C ALA A 201 2.03 -3.66 -11.45
N TYR A 202 0.98 -2.96 -11.00
CA TYR A 202 1.04 -1.70 -10.26
C TYR A 202 0.78 -1.88 -8.76
N ALA A 203 0.68 -3.11 -8.30
CA ALA A 203 0.29 -3.45 -6.94
C ALA A 203 1.50 -3.76 -6.06
N SER A 204 1.41 -3.37 -4.80
CA SER A 204 2.40 -3.74 -3.79
C SER A 204 2.09 -5.14 -3.24
N SER A 205 3.11 -5.97 -3.10
CA SER A 205 2.99 -7.34 -2.59
C SER A 205 2.61 -7.40 -1.10
N VAL A 206 2.00 -8.50 -0.64
CA VAL A 206 1.61 -8.74 0.78
C VAL A 206 2.23 -10.03 1.27
N ILE A 207 2.70 -10.06 2.52
CA ILE A 207 3.19 -11.28 3.16
C ILE A 207 2.06 -11.87 4.01
N ILE A 208 1.82 -13.17 3.87
CA ILE A 208 0.82 -13.91 4.64
C ILE A 208 1.46 -15.16 5.26
N GLU A 209 0.85 -15.66 6.32
CA GLU A 209 1.24 -16.93 6.94
C GLU A 209 0.08 -17.92 6.92
N LYS A 210 0.33 -19.15 6.49
CA LYS A 210 -0.66 -20.23 6.45
C LYS A 210 0.00 -21.59 6.59
N ALA A 211 -0.46 -22.40 7.54
CA ALA A 211 0.02 -23.76 7.77
C ALA A 211 1.56 -23.87 7.87
N GLY A 212 2.20 -22.88 8.50
CA GLY A 212 3.66 -22.81 8.65
C GLY A 212 4.42 -22.29 7.43
N LEU A 213 3.74 -21.98 6.32
CA LEU A 213 4.32 -21.30 5.17
C LEU A 213 4.22 -19.79 5.34
N LYS A 214 5.34 -19.09 5.14
CA LYS A 214 5.38 -17.64 4.90
C LYS A 214 5.36 -17.39 3.40
N LEU A 215 4.29 -16.77 2.91
CA LEU A 215 4.04 -16.59 1.48
C LEU A 215 4.01 -15.11 1.10
N LEU A 216 4.72 -14.74 0.05
CA LEU A 216 4.55 -13.47 -0.64
C LEU A 216 3.45 -13.60 -1.69
N LEU A 217 2.36 -12.86 -1.50
CA LEU A 217 1.34 -12.61 -2.50
C LEU A 217 1.81 -11.46 -3.40
N ALA A 218 2.28 -11.81 -4.60
CA ALA A 218 2.79 -10.86 -5.59
C ALA A 218 1.91 -10.90 -6.85
N GLN A 219 1.69 -9.74 -7.49
CA GLN A 219 0.94 -9.67 -8.74
C GLN A 219 1.84 -9.29 -9.90
N THR A 220 1.73 -10.01 -11.01
CA THR A 220 2.16 -9.55 -12.33
C THR A 220 0.93 -9.05 -13.11
N ALA A 221 1.11 -8.62 -14.35
CA ALA A 221 0.00 -8.32 -15.23
C ALA A 221 -0.89 -9.56 -15.47
N LYS A 222 -0.33 -10.77 -15.41
CA LYS A 222 -1.06 -12.01 -15.69
C LYS A 222 -1.61 -12.71 -14.47
N ASP A 223 -0.84 -12.76 -13.39
CA ASP A 223 -1.07 -13.70 -12.30
C ASP A 223 -1.02 -13.03 -10.93
N LEU A 224 -1.79 -13.58 -9.98
CA LEU A 224 -1.45 -13.56 -8.57
C LEU A 224 -0.59 -14.79 -8.27
N LEU A 225 0.58 -14.58 -7.67
CA LEU A 225 1.49 -15.65 -7.24
C LEU A 225 1.53 -15.71 -5.72
N ALA A 226 1.57 -16.92 -5.16
CA ALA A 226 2.06 -17.14 -3.81
C ALA A 226 3.42 -17.81 -3.83
N ILE A 227 4.40 -17.09 -3.31
CA ILE A 227 5.81 -17.48 -3.35
C ILE A 227 6.28 -17.75 -1.92
N ASN A 228 6.89 -18.90 -1.67
CA ASN A 228 7.57 -19.14 -0.40
C ASN A 228 8.74 -18.17 -0.27
N ILE A 229 8.70 -17.33 0.77
CA ILE A 229 9.68 -16.25 0.93
C ILE A 229 11.09 -16.76 1.24
N GLU A 230 11.22 -17.98 1.74
CA GLU A 230 12.50 -18.56 2.15
C GLU A 230 13.37 -18.93 0.94
N ASN A 231 12.76 -19.39 -0.15
CA ASN A 231 13.49 -20.00 -1.26
C ASN A 231 13.03 -19.56 -2.66
N GLY A 232 11.92 -18.81 -2.78
CA GLY A 232 11.41 -18.35 -4.07
C GLY A 232 10.54 -19.37 -4.80
N ASP A 233 10.17 -20.48 -4.18
CA ASP A 233 9.27 -21.46 -4.80
C ASP A 233 7.87 -20.87 -4.98
N ILE A 234 7.37 -20.89 -6.21
CA ILE A 234 5.97 -20.57 -6.49
C ILE A 234 5.12 -21.76 -6.03
N ILE A 235 4.40 -21.57 -4.93
CA ILE A 235 3.55 -22.62 -4.34
C ILE A 235 2.28 -22.80 -5.17
N TRP A 236 1.67 -21.69 -5.57
CA TRP A 236 0.55 -21.66 -6.51
C TRP A 236 0.52 -20.33 -7.25
N SER A 237 -0.17 -20.31 -8.38
CA SER A 237 -0.52 -19.09 -9.12
C SER A 237 -1.99 -19.12 -9.53
N PHE A 238 -2.54 -17.95 -9.76
CA PHE A 238 -3.92 -17.76 -10.22
C PHE A 238 -3.93 -16.78 -11.38
N ASN A 239 -4.39 -17.24 -12.55
CA ASN A 239 -4.48 -16.42 -13.76
C ASN A 239 -5.58 -15.36 -13.58
N LEU A 240 -5.17 -14.09 -13.50
CA LEU A 240 -6.06 -12.93 -13.36
C LEU A 240 -6.63 -12.49 -14.70
N VAL A 241 -5.85 -12.60 -15.78
CA VAL A 241 -6.22 -12.12 -17.11
C VAL A 241 -7.44 -12.85 -17.67
N GLN A 242 -7.69 -14.11 -17.27
CA GLN A 242 -8.92 -14.81 -17.66
C GLN A 242 -10.21 -14.11 -17.16
N TYR A 243 -10.09 -13.22 -16.17
CA TYR A 243 -11.19 -12.41 -15.64
C TYR A 243 -11.13 -10.94 -16.10
N HIS A 244 -10.15 -10.56 -16.93
CA HIS A 244 -10.11 -9.22 -17.53
C HIS A 244 -11.03 -9.21 -18.75
N THR A 245 -12.32 -8.95 -18.50
CA THR A 245 -13.41 -9.07 -19.49
C THR A 245 -13.51 -7.90 -20.49
N GLY A 246 -12.84 -6.78 -20.19
CA GLY A 246 -12.81 -5.58 -21.04
C GLY A 246 -11.60 -5.53 -21.99
N GLN A 247 -11.67 -4.69 -23.02
CA GLN A 247 -10.53 -4.43 -23.93
C GLN A 247 -9.52 -3.42 -23.35
N SER A 248 -9.97 -2.57 -22.43
CA SER A 248 -9.12 -1.62 -21.72
C SER A 248 -8.58 -2.26 -20.45
N GLY A 249 -7.40 -1.82 -20.00
CA GLY A 249 -6.92 -2.19 -18.66
C GLY A 249 -6.40 -3.61 -18.48
N ILE A 250 -6.38 -4.46 -19.53
CA ILE A 250 -5.86 -5.83 -19.41
C ILE A 250 -4.44 -5.80 -18.84
N GLY A 251 -4.25 -6.50 -17.71
CA GLY A 251 -3.00 -6.57 -16.97
C GLY A 251 -2.73 -5.40 -16.03
N ALA A 252 -3.63 -4.42 -15.93
CA ALA A 252 -3.50 -3.26 -15.05
C ALA A 252 -3.97 -3.58 -13.62
N ASN A 253 -3.37 -4.60 -12.99
CA ASN A 253 -3.63 -4.90 -11.58
C ASN A 253 -3.02 -3.79 -10.71
N THR A 254 -3.86 -2.89 -10.18
CA THR A 254 -3.48 -1.63 -9.52
C THR A 254 -3.60 -1.63 -8.01
N ASN A 255 -4.23 -2.65 -7.42
CA ASN A 255 -4.49 -2.68 -5.99
C ASN A 255 -3.73 -3.82 -5.32
N THR A 256 -3.14 -3.51 -4.17
CA THR A 256 -2.61 -4.50 -3.23
C THR A 256 -3.70 -5.51 -2.86
N PRO A 257 -3.46 -6.84 -2.96
CA PRO A 257 -4.43 -7.84 -2.53
C PRO A 257 -4.80 -7.66 -1.05
N LEU A 258 -6.07 -7.80 -0.71
CA LEU A 258 -6.49 -7.82 0.70
C LEU A 258 -6.59 -9.26 1.17
N TYR A 259 -5.84 -9.60 2.22
CA TYR A 259 -5.88 -10.90 2.86
C TYR A 259 -6.58 -10.82 4.21
N TYR A 260 -7.58 -11.67 4.44
CA TYR A 260 -8.23 -11.82 5.73
C TYR A 260 -8.79 -13.23 5.90
N ASN A 261 -8.48 -13.91 7.00
CA ASN A 261 -9.03 -15.24 7.33
C ASN A 261 -8.98 -16.27 6.18
N SER A 262 -7.83 -16.39 5.51
CA SER A 262 -7.65 -17.31 4.36
C SER A 262 -8.47 -16.94 3.12
N GLU A 263 -8.87 -15.68 3.00
CA GLU A 263 -9.55 -15.15 1.83
C GLU A 263 -8.74 -14.00 1.24
N ILE A 264 -8.62 -13.98 -0.08
CA ILE A 264 -7.82 -13.01 -0.82
C ILE A 264 -8.75 -12.28 -1.78
N LEU A 265 -8.96 -10.99 -1.55
CA LEU A 265 -9.69 -10.11 -2.46
C LEU A 265 -8.71 -9.41 -3.40
N ILE A 266 -9.03 -9.48 -4.68
CA ILE A 266 -8.29 -8.85 -5.77
C ILE A 266 -9.28 -7.96 -6.52
N ILE A 267 -8.88 -6.70 -6.73
CA ILE A 267 -9.71 -5.69 -7.40
C ILE A 267 -8.88 -4.97 -8.44
N SER A 268 -9.45 -4.80 -9.63
CA SER A 268 -8.85 -4.11 -10.76
C SER A 268 -9.91 -3.21 -11.39
N GLY A 269 -9.51 -2.08 -11.95
CA GLY A 269 -10.45 -1.21 -12.67
C GLY A 269 -10.75 -1.70 -14.07
N TYR A 270 -11.33 -0.81 -14.88
CA TYR A 270 -11.61 -1.02 -16.30
C TYR A 270 -12.63 -2.15 -16.55
N ASP A 271 -13.71 -2.18 -15.77
CA ASP A 271 -14.77 -3.20 -15.83
C ASP A 271 -14.25 -4.63 -15.57
N HIS A 272 -13.09 -4.77 -14.93
CA HIS A 272 -12.58 -6.07 -14.50
C HIS A 272 -13.20 -6.40 -13.13
N PRO A 273 -13.97 -7.50 -13.00
CA PRO A 273 -14.65 -7.83 -11.76
C PRO A 273 -13.67 -8.03 -10.61
N ALA A 274 -14.10 -7.67 -9.41
CA ALA A 274 -13.48 -8.14 -8.18
C ALA A 274 -13.48 -9.67 -8.14
N ILE A 275 -12.42 -10.25 -7.61
CA ILE A 275 -12.24 -11.69 -7.43
C ILE A 275 -11.98 -11.96 -5.96
N MET A 276 -12.77 -12.85 -5.36
CA MET A 276 -12.47 -13.40 -4.05
C MET A 276 -12.00 -14.83 -4.20
N LEU A 277 -10.82 -15.12 -3.63
CA LEU A 277 -10.24 -16.46 -3.58
C LEU A 277 -10.29 -16.99 -2.16
N SER A 278 -10.59 -18.28 -2.01
CA SER A 278 -10.41 -19.02 -0.78
C SER A 278 -9.08 -19.77 -0.83
N LEU A 279 -8.19 -19.50 0.13
CA LEU A 279 -6.93 -20.19 0.33
C LEU A 279 -7.16 -21.50 1.10
N ALA A 280 -6.68 -22.60 0.54
CA ALA A 280 -6.78 -23.93 1.13
C ALA A 280 -6.14 -23.97 2.54
N ALA A 281 -6.58 -24.91 3.36
CA ALA A 281 -6.12 -25.04 4.75
C ALA A 281 -4.61 -25.29 4.87
N ASP A 282 -4.01 -25.95 3.88
CA ASP A 282 -2.58 -26.21 3.76
C ASP A 282 -1.78 -25.04 3.16
N GLY A 283 -2.46 -23.98 2.71
CA GLY A 283 -1.86 -22.82 2.05
C GLY A 283 -1.36 -23.06 0.62
N ARG A 284 -1.64 -24.23 0.03
CA ARG A 284 -1.00 -24.69 -1.22
C ARG A 284 -1.85 -24.58 -2.47
N SER A 285 -3.11 -24.16 -2.35
CA SER A 285 -3.95 -23.86 -3.50
C SER A 285 -5.01 -22.83 -3.16
N VAL A 286 -5.62 -22.25 -4.19
CA VAL A 286 -6.74 -21.32 -4.08
C VAL A 286 -7.89 -21.77 -4.97
N THR A 287 -9.11 -21.46 -4.55
CA THR A 287 -10.32 -21.65 -5.36
C THR A 287 -11.07 -20.33 -5.46
N LEU A 288 -11.68 -20.07 -6.61
CA LEU A 288 -12.59 -18.94 -6.77
C LEU A 288 -13.79 -19.11 -5.83
N LYS A 289 -14.05 -18.13 -4.97
CA LYS A 289 -15.20 -18.07 -4.07
C LYS A 289 -16.36 -17.30 -4.69
N TRP A 290 -16.10 -16.09 -5.18
CA TRP A 290 -17.08 -15.26 -5.87
C TRP A 290 -16.38 -14.22 -6.76
N THR A 291 -17.14 -13.68 -7.71
CA THR A 291 -16.77 -12.50 -8.51
C THR A 291 -17.82 -11.40 -8.36
N ASN A 292 -17.43 -10.13 -8.43
CA ASN A 292 -18.35 -9.00 -8.43
C ASN A 292 -17.95 -7.96 -9.50
N PRO A 293 -18.76 -7.76 -10.56
CA PRO A 293 -18.47 -6.79 -11.62
C PRO A 293 -18.62 -5.32 -11.19
N ASP A 294 -19.41 -5.04 -10.16
CA ASP A 294 -19.67 -3.67 -9.69
C ASP A 294 -18.47 -3.11 -8.90
N PHE A 295 -17.58 -3.99 -8.40
CA PHE A 295 -16.43 -3.62 -7.58
C PHE A 295 -15.11 -3.65 -8.35
N ASP A 296 -15.02 -2.79 -9.35
CA ASP A 296 -13.86 -2.66 -10.24
C ASP A 296 -12.99 -1.44 -9.86
N ASN A 297 -12.33 -1.50 -8.70
CA ASN A 297 -11.53 -0.38 -8.23
C ASN A 297 -10.34 -0.07 -9.17
N HIS A 298 -10.38 1.07 -9.86
CA HIS A 298 -9.29 1.48 -10.74
C HIS A 298 -8.01 1.85 -9.99
N ILE A 299 -8.12 2.66 -8.94
CA ILE A 299 -7.05 3.03 -8.01
C ILE A 299 -7.70 3.44 -6.68
N GLY A 300 -6.94 3.39 -5.59
CA GLY A 300 -7.40 3.84 -4.26
C GLY A 300 -7.61 2.72 -3.24
N GLY A 301 -7.61 1.46 -3.69
CA GLY A 301 -7.69 0.29 -2.83
C GLY A 301 -9.05 0.13 -2.16
N ALA A 302 -9.07 -0.72 -1.13
CA ALA A 302 -10.25 -1.02 -0.34
C ALA A 302 -9.88 -1.26 1.12
N VAL A 303 -10.86 -1.21 2.01
CA VAL A 303 -10.71 -1.55 3.44
C VAL A 303 -11.83 -2.46 3.88
N LYS A 304 -11.49 -3.50 4.65
CA LYS A 304 -12.47 -4.41 5.25
C LYS A 304 -12.83 -3.94 6.66
N VAL A 305 -14.10 -3.66 6.92
CA VAL A 305 -14.61 -3.30 8.25
C VAL A 305 -15.78 -4.21 8.59
N GLY A 306 -15.63 -5.01 9.64
CA GLY A 306 -16.61 -6.05 9.98
C GLY A 306 -16.76 -7.07 8.85
N ASN A 307 -18.00 -7.31 8.41
CA ASN A 307 -18.33 -8.25 7.34
C ASN A 307 -18.34 -7.61 5.94
N TYR A 308 -17.97 -6.34 5.83
CA TYR A 308 -18.07 -5.59 4.60
C TYR A 308 -16.71 -5.09 4.14
N VAL A 309 -16.57 -4.92 2.84
CA VAL A 309 -15.45 -4.24 2.22
C VAL A 309 -15.96 -2.96 1.55
N PHE A 310 -15.24 -1.87 1.82
CA PHE A 310 -15.54 -0.54 1.33
C PHE A 310 -14.43 -0.09 0.39
N GLY A 311 -14.82 0.56 -0.70
CA GLY A 311 -13.90 1.10 -1.69
C GLY A 311 -14.61 2.03 -2.66
N SER A 312 -14.06 2.13 -3.85
CA SER A 312 -14.70 2.80 -4.98
C SER A 312 -14.65 1.92 -6.22
N ASN A 313 -15.51 2.21 -7.19
CA ASN A 313 -15.55 1.53 -8.47
C ASN A 313 -15.23 2.49 -9.61
N TRP A 314 -15.13 1.96 -10.82
CA TRP A 314 -14.80 2.71 -12.01
C TRP A 314 -16.01 2.76 -12.94
N THR A 315 -16.32 3.96 -13.43
CA THR A 315 -17.26 4.12 -14.54
C THR A 315 -16.52 4.57 -15.80
N ASN A 316 -15.50 5.43 -15.61
CA ASN A 316 -14.54 5.81 -16.63
C ASN A 316 -13.33 6.51 -15.96
N ASN A 317 -12.37 6.98 -16.76
CA ASN A 317 -11.16 7.64 -16.25
C ASN A 317 -11.41 8.95 -15.47
N THR A 318 -12.61 9.51 -15.52
CA THR A 318 -12.96 10.76 -14.84
C THR A 318 -14.14 10.62 -13.87
N ASN A 319 -14.68 9.42 -13.68
CA ASN A 319 -15.88 9.21 -12.86
C ASN A 319 -15.92 7.81 -12.23
N GLY A 320 -16.55 7.71 -11.08
CA GLY A 320 -16.84 6.46 -10.37
C GLY A 320 -17.62 6.73 -9.09
N ASN A 321 -18.03 5.66 -8.41
CA ASN A 321 -18.84 5.69 -7.21
C ASN A 321 -18.08 5.10 -6.02
N TRP A 322 -18.56 5.41 -4.81
CA TRP A 322 -18.18 4.68 -3.60
C TRP A 322 -19.06 3.45 -3.46
N ILE A 323 -18.47 2.32 -3.09
CA ILE A 323 -19.13 1.02 -3.08
C ILE A 323 -18.91 0.29 -1.75
N CYS A 324 -19.92 -0.46 -1.33
CA CYS A 324 -19.83 -1.44 -0.26
C CYS A 324 -20.26 -2.80 -0.77
N VAL A 325 -19.47 -3.82 -0.44
CA VAL A 325 -19.73 -5.22 -0.81
C VAL A 325 -19.67 -6.09 0.44
N ASP A 326 -20.60 -7.04 0.56
CA ASP A 326 -20.53 -8.08 1.58
C ASP A 326 -19.35 -9.03 1.29
N TRP A 327 -18.42 -9.13 2.24
CA TRP A 327 -17.17 -9.88 2.10
C TRP A 327 -17.41 -11.37 1.81
N ASN A 328 -18.47 -11.94 2.37
CA ASN A 328 -18.72 -13.37 2.32
C ASN A 328 -19.37 -13.81 1.01
N SER A 329 -20.37 -13.06 0.55
CA SER A 329 -21.19 -13.39 -0.62
C SER A 329 -20.76 -12.67 -1.90
N GLY A 330 -19.98 -11.59 -1.79
CA GLY A 330 -19.67 -10.73 -2.93
C GLY A 330 -20.84 -9.84 -3.35
N LYS A 331 -21.94 -9.82 -2.60
CA LYS A 331 -23.12 -9.00 -2.93
C LYS A 331 -22.82 -7.51 -2.76
N THR A 332 -23.04 -6.72 -3.81
CA THR A 332 -23.06 -5.26 -3.74
C THR A 332 -24.20 -4.80 -2.84
N MET A 333 -23.86 -4.02 -1.83
CA MET A 333 -24.82 -3.48 -0.86
C MET A 333 -25.32 -2.10 -1.28
N TYR A 334 -24.42 -1.24 -1.75
CA TYR A 334 -24.75 0.01 -2.42
C TYR A 334 -23.61 0.45 -3.35
N GLU A 335 -23.98 1.29 -4.33
CA GLU A 335 -23.09 2.22 -5.02
C GLU A 335 -23.61 3.64 -4.80
N THR A 336 -22.73 4.59 -4.50
CA THR A 336 -23.14 5.98 -4.27
C THR A 336 -22.13 6.93 -4.89
N LYS A 337 -22.61 7.80 -5.78
CA LYS A 337 -21.80 8.90 -6.29
C LYS A 337 -21.66 9.98 -5.21
N TRP A 338 -20.43 10.24 -4.80
CA TRP A 338 -20.07 11.38 -3.95
C TRP A 338 -18.84 12.07 -4.54
N PHE A 339 -19.10 13.07 -5.40
CA PHE A 339 -18.15 13.70 -6.33
C PHE A 339 -17.49 12.74 -7.35
N ASN A 340 -16.65 11.82 -6.86
CA ASN A 340 -15.90 10.86 -7.68
C ASN A 340 -15.42 9.65 -6.84
N LYS A 341 -14.76 8.70 -7.49
CA LYS A 341 -13.98 7.63 -6.87
C LYS A 341 -12.65 8.15 -6.28
N GLY A 342 -11.94 7.31 -5.54
CA GLY A 342 -10.58 7.61 -5.10
C GLY A 342 -10.09 6.76 -3.91
N PRO A 343 -8.97 7.17 -3.29
CA PRO A 343 -8.37 6.45 -2.16
C PRO A 343 -9.25 6.34 -0.91
N ILE A 344 -9.19 5.16 -0.28
CA ILE A 344 -9.83 4.88 1.00
C ILE A 344 -8.85 4.33 2.04
N ILE A 345 -8.99 4.85 3.27
CA ILE A 345 -8.38 4.28 4.48
C ILE A 345 -9.41 4.23 5.62
N SER A 346 -9.10 3.54 6.71
CA SER A 346 -9.93 3.49 7.91
C SER A 346 -9.08 3.69 9.17
N ALA A 347 -9.67 4.32 10.18
CA ALA A 347 -9.12 4.40 11.53
C ALA A 347 -10.26 4.63 12.52
N ASP A 348 -10.13 4.11 13.73
CA ASP A 348 -11.08 4.36 14.83
C ASP A 348 -12.56 4.19 14.41
N GLY A 349 -12.88 3.10 13.69
CA GLY A 349 -14.24 2.79 13.26
C GLY A 349 -14.85 3.74 12.21
N MET A 350 -14.06 4.62 11.59
CA MET A 350 -14.48 5.51 10.51
C MET A 350 -13.74 5.20 9.22
N LEU A 351 -14.35 5.55 8.08
CA LEU A 351 -13.70 5.56 6.77
C LEU A 351 -13.30 6.99 6.40
N TYR A 352 -12.15 7.12 5.75
CA TYR A 352 -11.64 8.37 5.21
C TYR A 352 -11.56 8.20 3.69
N CYS A 353 -12.43 8.92 2.99
CA CYS A 353 -12.68 8.75 1.57
C CYS A 353 -12.21 10.01 0.82
N GLN A 354 -11.06 9.94 0.15
CA GLN A 354 -10.54 11.04 -0.65
C GLN A 354 -10.97 10.84 -2.10
N GLU A 355 -11.80 11.72 -2.64
CA GLU A 355 -12.14 11.65 -4.06
C GLU A 355 -11.02 12.26 -4.92
N GLU A 356 -10.75 11.63 -6.06
CA GLU A 356 -9.50 11.81 -6.79
C GLU A 356 -9.43 13.08 -7.64
N LYS A 357 -10.54 13.84 -7.77
CA LYS A 357 -10.67 14.86 -8.82
C LYS A 357 -10.81 16.29 -8.35
N SER A 358 -11.66 16.57 -7.35
CA SER A 358 -11.84 17.91 -6.81
C SER A 358 -11.23 18.10 -5.41
N GLY A 359 -10.64 17.06 -4.82
CA GLY A 359 -9.94 17.10 -3.54
C GLY A 359 -10.84 17.08 -2.31
N HIS A 360 -12.10 16.66 -2.41
CA HIS A 360 -12.93 16.48 -1.24
C HIS A 360 -12.48 15.23 -0.45
N LEU A 361 -12.35 15.39 0.86
CA LEU A 361 -12.08 14.31 1.80
C LEU A 361 -13.26 14.18 2.74
N ALA A 362 -13.90 13.00 2.75
CA ALA A 362 -14.99 12.68 3.64
C ALA A 362 -14.55 11.82 4.83
N LEU A 363 -15.20 12.08 5.96
CA LEU A 363 -15.33 11.17 7.08
C LEU A 363 -16.69 10.46 6.96
N VAL A 364 -16.67 9.14 6.87
CA VAL A 364 -17.84 8.32 6.59
C VAL A 364 -17.96 7.25 7.66
N LYS A 365 -19.16 7.02 8.16
CA LYS A 365 -19.42 5.89 9.04
C LYS A 365 -19.58 4.62 8.19
N PRO A 366 -18.85 3.52 8.48
CA PRO A 366 -19.09 2.25 7.80
C PRO A 366 -20.53 1.79 8.03
N ASN A 367 -21.33 1.74 6.97
CA ASN A 367 -22.73 1.32 7.01
C ASN A 367 -23.02 0.54 5.72
N PRO A 368 -23.51 -0.71 5.77
CA PRO A 368 -23.81 -1.47 4.56
C PRO A 368 -25.04 -0.97 3.79
N GLU A 369 -25.91 -0.16 4.37
CA GLU A 369 -27.15 0.29 3.71
C GLU A 369 -26.94 1.54 2.84
N LYS A 370 -25.92 2.35 3.13
CA LYS A 370 -25.65 3.62 2.43
C LYS A 370 -24.26 4.15 2.71
N PHE A 371 -23.78 5.03 1.84
CA PHE A 371 -22.63 5.90 2.11
C PHE A 371 -23.01 6.95 3.18
N GLU A 372 -22.82 6.62 4.46
CA GLU A 372 -23.18 7.47 5.61
C GLU A 372 -22.13 8.56 5.85
N LEU A 373 -22.14 9.59 4.99
CA LEU A 373 -21.31 10.79 5.12
C LEU A 373 -21.59 11.51 6.44
N VAL A 374 -20.54 11.77 7.23
CA VAL A 374 -20.64 12.51 8.49
C VAL A 374 -20.16 13.96 8.34
N SER A 375 -19.00 14.15 7.73
CA SER A 375 -18.43 15.47 7.45
C SER A 375 -17.44 15.37 6.30
N SER A 376 -17.16 16.49 5.65
CA SER A 376 -16.13 16.57 4.60
C SER A 376 -15.54 17.96 4.51
N PHE A 377 -14.34 18.06 3.97
CA PHE A 377 -13.72 19.32 3.62
C PHE A 377 -12.92 19.18 2.33
N LYS A 378 -12.52 20.30 1.73
CA LYS A 378 -11.77 20.32 0.47
C LYS A 378 -10.29 20.57 0.71
N ILE A 379 -9.45 19.80 0.02
CA ILE A 379 -8.01 20.01 -0.06
C ILE A 379 -7.71 21.07 -1.12
N GLU A 380 -7.27 22.25 -0.69
CA GLU A 380 -7.05 23.40 -1.58
C GLU A 380 -5.58 23.60 -2.00
N LYS A 381 -4.65 22.86 -1.38
CA LYS A 381 -3.21 22.97 -1.63
C LYS A 381 -2.75 21.87 -2.59
N GLY A 382 -1.68 22.13 -3.33
CA GLY A 382 -1.08 21.18 -4.27
C GLY A 382 -1.72 21.22 -5.66
N THR A 383 -1.22 20.37 -6.55
CA THR A 383 -1.65 20.30 -7.96
C THR A 383 -1.71 18.85 -8.45
N GLY A 384 -2.48 18.63 -9.51
CA GLY A 384 -2.65 17.33 -10.15
C GLY A 384 -3.85 16.55 -9.63
N PRO A 385 -3.87 15.22 -9.82
CA PRO A 385 -4.92 14.36 -9.25
C PRO A 385 -4.66 14.03 -7.78
N HIS A 386 -5.72 13.75 -7.03
CA HIS A 386 -5.68 13.32 -5.63
C HIS A 386 -5.51 11.80 -5.50
N TRP A 387 -4.49 11.24 -6.15
CA TRP A 387 -4.24 9.79 -6.17
C TRP A 387 -3.44 9.28 -4.98
N SER A 388 -2.83 10.17 -4.21
CA SER A 388 -2.07 9.75 -3.03
C SER A 388 -3.00 9.28 -1.92
N HIS A 389 -2.70 8.12 -1.34
CA HIS A 389 -3.49 7.65 -0.21
C HIS A 389 -3.12 8.45 1.04
N PRO A 390 -4.12 8.93 1.80
CA PRO A 390 -3.86 9.50 3.10
C PRO A 390 -3.20 8.50 4.04
N ALA A 391 -2.53 9.03 5.06
CA ALA A 391 -2.01 8.24 6.17
C ALA A 391 -2.48 8.83 7.50
N ILE A 392 -2.62 7.98 8.52
CA ILE A 392 -2.95 8.41 9.88
C ILE A 392 -1.85 7.90 10.80
N PHE A 393 -1.36 8.79 11.67
CA PHE A 393 -0.43 8.44 12.73
C PHE A 393 -0.47 9.45 13.87
N ASP A 394 -0.51 8.96 15.12
CA ASP A 394 -0.54 9.75 16.34
C ASP A 394 -1.60 10.87 16.29
N GLY A 395 -2.82 10.49 15.92
CA GLY A 395 -3.98 11.34 15.77
C GLY A 395 -3.77 12.48 14.78
N LYS A 396 -2.93 12.29 13.76
CA LYS A 396 -2.75 13.25 12.67
C LYS A 396 -3.07 12.59 11.34
N LEU A 397 -3.78 13.32 10.49
CA LEU A 397 -4.09 12.95 9.13
C LEU A 397 -3.10 13.62 8.18
N PHE A 398 -2.40 12.82 7.38
CA PHE A 398 -1.44 13.26 6.39
C PHE A 398 -2.06 13.11 5.01
N VAL A 399 -2.19 14.22 4.28
CA VAL A 399 -2.77 14.25 2.94
C VAL A 399 -1.77 14.87 1.99
N ARG A 400 -1.34 14.10 0.98
CA ARG A 400 -0.48 14.62 -0.08
C ARG A 400 -1.31 15.02 -1.29
N HIS A 401 -0.90 16.10 -1.95
CA HIS A 401 -1.38 16.47 -3.27
C HIS A 401 -0.23 17.07 -4.10
N GLY A 402 0.27 16.32 -5.08
CA GLY A 402 1.43 16.70 -5.88
C GLY A 402 2.66 16.96 -5.01
N GLU A 403 3.10 18.21 -4.99
CA GLU A 403 4.27 18.70 -4.24
C GLU A 403 3.94 19.27 -2.84
N SER A 404 2.69 19.15 -2.39
CA SER A 404 2.23 19.58 -1.07
C SER A 404 1.91 18.39 -0.17
N LEU A 405 2.26 18.51 1.11
CA LEU A 405 1.79 17.62 2.18
C LEU A 405 1.14 18.44 3.28
N MET A 406 -0.11 18.14 3.60
CA MET A 406 -0.87 18.77 4.66
C MET A 406 -1.04 17.79 5.82
N VAL A 407 -0.85 18.29 7.04
CA VAL A 407 -1.01 17.50 8.27
C VAL A 407 -2.10 18.13 9.12
N TYR A 408 -3.17 17.39 9.38
CA TYR A 408 -4.32 17.85 10.15
C TYR A 408 -4.40 17.16 11.51
N ASN A 409 -4.84 17.88 12.54
CA ASN A 409 -5.09 17.33 13.86
C ASN A 409 -6.42 16.55 13.87
N LEU A 410 -6.36 15.27 14.21
CA LEU A 410 -7.54 14.43 14.44
C LEU A 410 -7.78 14.13 15.93
N LYS A 411 -6.93 14.56 16.87
CA LYS A 411 -7.18 14.33 18.29
C LYS A 411 -8.35 15.19 18.76
N LYS A 412 -9.23 14.59 19.56
CA LYS A 412 -10.18 15.36 20.36
C LYS A 412 -9.38 16.23 21.34
N SER A 413 -9.76 17.50 21.50
CA SER A 413 -9.27 18.29 22.62
C SER A 413 -9.64 17.55 23.91
N SER A 414 -8.67 17.42 24.81
CA SER A 414 -8.96 16.99 26.18
C SER A 414 -9.86 18.05 26.80
N GLU A 415 -11.10 17.70 27.16
CA GLU A 415 -11.89 18.50 28.10
C GLU A 415 -11.32 18.39 29.51
#